data_AF-A0A2N2ILS4-F1
#
_entry.id   AF-A0A2N2ILS4-F1
#
_cell.length_a   1.000
_cell.length_b   1.000
_cell.length_c   1.000
_cell.angle_alpha   90.00
_cell.angle_beta   90.00
_cell.angle_gamma   90.00
#
_symmetry.space_group_name_H-M   'P 1'
#
loop_
_entity.id
_entity.type
_entity.pdbx_description
1 polymer ?
#
loop_
_entity_poly.entity_id
_entity_poly.type
_entity_poly.pdbx_seq_one_letter_code
_entity_poly.pdbx_strand_id
1 'polypeptide(L)'
;MTEPTVPQKPKSRGRARGSYEISTELRMRIAQMHELGASLKEIARTFNDEGIPAARGGQWSQSTIRAALNQMGKDTGRFRIVKDVKELILKMHRDGLSAYRIAQELENQNVPNSRGEVKWYPRTVGRIVKGGTESVRH
;
A
#
# COMPACT_ATOMS: atom_id res chain seq x y z
N MET A 1 -20.70 -8.44 -44.33
CA MET A 1 -19.26 -8.19 -44.16
C MET A 1 -19.15 -7.15 -43.06
N THR A 2 -18.79 -7.58 -41.85
CA THR A 2 -18.81 -6.77 -40.63
C THR A 2 -17.56 -5.90 -40.56
N GLU A 3 -17.73 -4.57 -40.62
CA GLU A 3 -16.69 -3.59 -40.33
C GLU A 3 -16.33 -3.59 -38.83
N PRO A 4 -15.04 -3.41 -38.48
CA PRO A 4 -14.60 -3.33 -37.08
C PRO A 4 -14.85 -1.92 -36.50
N THR A 5 -15.75 -1.82 -35.53
CA THR A 5 -15.95 -0.59 -34.74
C THR A 5 -14.78 -0.37 -33.79
N VAL A 6 -13.89 0.54 -34.15
CA VAL A 6 -12.92 1.16 -33.25
C VAL A 6 -13.67 2.10 -32.29
N PRO A 7 -13.59 1.93 -30.96
CA PRO A 7 -14.29 2.81 -30.04
C PRO A 7 -13.67 4.21 -30.03
N GLN A 8 -14.49 5.20 -30.40
CA GLN A 8 -14.14 6.61 -30.52
C GLN A 8 -13.91 7.25 -29.13
N LYS A 9 -12.79 7.94 -28.95
CA LYS A 9 -12.51 8.81 -27.79
C LYS A 9 -13.44 10.04 -27.81
N PRO A 10 -14.24 10.31 -26.77
CA PRO A 10 -14.95 11.57 -26.68
C PRO A 10 -13.98 12.71 -26.34
N LYS A 11 -14.01 13.76 -27.16
CA LYS A 11 -13.38 15.06 -26.87
C LYS A 11 -14.25 15.79 -25.84
N SER A 12 -13.68 16.26 -24.73
CA SER A 12 -14.37 17.25 -23.89
C SER A 12 -13.45 18.40 -23.51
N ARG A 13 -13.97 19.59 -23.80
CA ARG A 13 -13.42 20.92 -23.52
C ARG A 13 -13.73 21.30 -22.07
N GLY A 14 -12.84 22.08 -21.45
CA GLY A 14 -13.23 23.03 -20.41
C GLY A 14 -13.15 22.56 -18.96
N ARG A 15 -12.59 23.42 -18.12
CA ARG A 15 -12.28 23.27 -16.69
C ARG A 15 -13.46 22.77 -15.85
N ALA A 16 -13.29 21.60 -15.25
CA ALA A 16 -13.89 21.29 -13.95
C ALA A 16 -12.79 20.75 -13.04
N ARG A 17 -12.57 21.40 -11.89
CA ARG A 17 -11.80 20.86 -10.76
C ARG A 17 -12.64 19.76 -10.07
N GLY A 18 -13.10 18.77 -10.85
CA GLY A 18 -13.86 17.63 -10.36
C GLY A 18 -12.90 16.52 -9.96
N SER A 19 -12.86 16.19 -8.68
CA SER A 19 -12.23 14.97 -8.19
C SER A 19 -13.03 13.80 -8.75
N TYR A 20 -12.62 13.27 -9.91
CA TYR A 20 -13.18 12.02 -10.44
C TYR A 20 -12.76 10.91 -9.48
N GLU A 21 -13.68 10.57 -8.57
CA GLU A 21 -13.51 9.47 -7.65
C GLU A 21 -13.34 8.20 -8.47
N ILE A 22 -12.22 7.52 -8.30
CA ILE A 22 -12.02 6.18 -8.86
C ILE A 22 -13.21 5.33 -8.39
N SER A 23 -13.92 4.67 -9.31
CA SER A 23 -15.08 3.83 -8.97
C SER A 23 -14.68 2.83 -7.88
N THR A 24 -15.56 2.62 -6.91
CA THR A 24 -15.39 1.65 -5.83
C THR A 24 -15.03 0.26 -6.37
N GLU A 25 -15.57 -0.13 -7.53
CA GLU A 25 -15.27 -1.40 -8.18
C GLU A 25 -13.82 -1.50 -8.66
N LEU A 26 -13.31 -0.43 -9.29
CA LEU A 26 -11.92 -0.36 -9.73
C LEU A 26 -10.97 -0.37 -8.53
N ARG A 27 -11.34 0.32 -7.45
CA ARG A 27 -10.59 0.28 -6.19
C ARG A 27 -10.56 -1.15 -5.64
N MET A 28 -11.68 -1.85 -5.54
CA MET A 28 -11.73 -3.25 -5.08
C MET A 28 -10.87 -4.18 -5.94
N ARG A 29 -10.89 -4.02 -7.27
CA ARG A 29 -10.08 -4.82 -8.20
C ARG A 29 -8.59 -4.58 -8.02
N ILE A 30 -8.18 -3.32 -7.78
CA ILE A 30 -6.81 -2.97 -7.43
C ILE A 30 -6.39 -3.63 -6.11
N ALA A 31 -7.23 -3.58 -5.08
CA ALA A 31 -6.98 -4.23 -3.80
C ALA A 31 -6.80 -5.74 -3.95
N GLN A 32 -7.68 -6.39 -4.72
CA GLN A 32 -7.61 -7.83 -4.95
C GLN A 32 -6.31 -8.23 -5.67
N MET A 33 -5.92 -7.54 -6.73
CA MET A 33 -4.65 -7.84 -7.42
C MET A 33 -3.44 -7.58 -6.51
N HIS A 34 -3.49 -6.56 -5.67
CA HIS A 34 -2.44 -6.32 -4.68
C HIS A 34 -2.39 -7.40 -3.60
N GLU A 35 -3.54 -7.93 -3.14
CA GLU A 35 -3.60 -9.06 -2.20
C GLU A 35 -3.11 -10.37 -2.82
N LEU A 36 -3.25 -10.54 -4.14
CA LEU A 36 -2.65 -11.64 -4.92
C LEU A 36 -1.14 -11.49 -5.16
N GLY A 37 -0.52 -10.42 -4.65
CA GLY A 37 0.93 -10.20 -4.75
C GLY A 37 1.39 -9.47 -6.01
N ALA A 38 0.47 -8.98 -6.85
CA ALA A 38 0.84 -8.19 -8.02
C ALA A 38 1.45 -6.84 -7.58
N SER A 39 2.56 -6.46 -8.20
CA SER A 39 3.18 -5.16 -7.91
C SER A 39 2.32 -4.01 -8.43
N LEU A 40 2.44 -2.83 -7.80
CA LEU A 40 1.73 -1.61 -8.24
C LEU A 40 1.98 -1.28 -9.72
N LYS A 41 3.16 -1.65 -10.24
CA LYS A 41 3.54 -1.46 -11.65
C LYS A 41 2.77 -2.41 -12.57
N GLU A 42 2.64 -3.67 -12.18
CA GLU A 42 1.89 -4.67 -12.94
C GLU A 42 0.41 -4.32 -12.96
N ILE A 43 -0.16 -3.96 -11.80
CA ILE A 43 -1.56 -3.52 -11.71
C ILE A 43 -1.83 -2.33 -12.64
N ALA A 44 -0.95 -1.32 -12.62
CA ALA A 44 -1.07 -0.17 -13.50
C ALA A 44 -0.98 -0.57 -14.99
N ARG A 45 -0.07 -1.49 -15.34
CA ARG A 45 0.06 -1.99 -16.72
C ARG A 45 -1.21 -2.72 -17.16
N THR A 46 -1.74 -3.62 -16.35
CA THR A 46 -2.98 -4.37 -16.65
C THR A 46 -4.14 -3.43 -16.92
N PHE A 47 -4.36 -2.43 -16.06
CA PHE A 47 -5.45 -1.47 -16.25
C PHE A 47 -5.27 -0.60 -17.50
N ASN A 48 -4.03 -0.25 -17.86
CA ASN A 48 -3.75 0.49 -19.09
C ASN A 48 -3.94 -0.37 -20.34
N ASP A 49 -3.59 -1.65 -20.27
CA ASP A 49 -3.76 -2.63 -21.35
C ASP A 49 -5.25 -2.92 -21.61
N GLU A 50 -6.04 -3.04 -20.55
CA GLU A 50 -7.50 -3.14 -20.60
C GLU A 50 -8.18 -1.82 -21.06
N GLY A 51 -7.42 -0.74 -21.28
CA GLY A 51 -7.94 0.54 -21.76
C GLY A 51 -8.76 1.31 -20.73
N ILE A 52 -8.64 0.99 -19.44
CA ILE A 52 -9.40 1.64 -18.37
C ILE A 52 -8.77 3.01 -18.07
N PRO A 53 -9.49 4.13 -18.23
CA PRO A 53 -8.95 5.45 -17.96
C PRO A 53 -8.82 5.72 -16.46
N ALA A 54 -7.69 6.30 -16.03
CA ALA A 54 -7.52 6.76 -14.65
C ALA A 54 -8.29 8.07 -14.39
N ALA A 55 -8.34 8.52 -13.12
CA ALA A 55 -9.11 9.68 -12.63
C ALA A 55 -8.93 11.03 -13.36
N ARG A 56 -8.00 11.16 -14.31
CA ARG A 56 -7.85 12.34 -15.19
C ARG A 56 -7.98 12.03 -16.68
N GLY A 57 -8.56 10.89 -17.04
CA GLY A 57 -8.51 10.35 -18.41
C GLY A 57 -7.09 9.98 -18.84
N GLY A 58 -6.15 9.92 -17.89
CA GLY A 58 -4.76 9.57 -18.12
C GLY A 58 -4.52 8.08 -17.90
N GLN A 59 -3.26 7.66 -18.10
CA GLN A 59 -2.84 6.30 -17.81
C GLN A 59 -2.71 6.06 -16.31
N TRP A 60 -2.93 4.81 -15.91
CA TRP A 60 -2.63 4.34 -14.58
C TRP A 60 -1.12 4.39 -14.33
N SER A 61 -0.74 4.99 -13.21
CA SER A 61 0.64 5.03 -12.73
C SER A 61 0.71 4.35 -11.36
N GLN A 62 1.91 3.92 -10.95
CA GLN A 62 2.13 3.37 -9.61
C GLN A 62 1.61 4.32 -8.52
N SER A 63 1.84 5.63 -8.66
CA SER A 63 1.36 6.65 -7.73
C SER A 63 -0.16 6.73 -7.67
N THR A 64 -0.84 6.55 -8.81
CA THR A 64 -2.31 6.54 -8.88
C THR A 64 -2.89 5.30 -8.21
N ILE A 65 -2.30 4.12 -8.46
CA ILE A 65 -2.68 2.86 -7.81
C ILE A 65 -2.48 2.95 -6.29
N ARG A 66 -1.32 3.48 -5.88
CA ARG A 66 -0.97 3.76 -4.49
C ARG A 66 -2.00 4.67 -3.82
N ALA A 67 -2.36 5.78 -4.46
CA ALA A 67 -3.38 6.70 -3.93
C ALA A 67 -4.76 6.01 -3.82
N ALA A 68 -5.16 5.23 -4.83
CA ALA A 68 -6.42 4.49 -4.84
C ALA A 68 -6.52 3.49 -3.68
N LEU A 69 -5.42 2.78 -3.42
CA LEU A 69 -5.36 1.85 -2.32
C LEU A 69 -5.26 2.57 -0.96
N ASN A 70 -4.54 3.69 -0.81
CA ASN A 70 -4.52 4.49 0.42
C ASN A 70 -5.91 5.00 0.80
N GLN A 71 -6.71 5.42 -0.20
CA GLN A 71 -8.10 5.83 0.01
C GLN A 71 -9.00 4.70 0.54
N MET A 72 -8.65 3.44 0.29
CA MET A 72 -9.31 2.27 0.89
C MET A 72 -8.64 1.81 2.20
N GLY A 73 -7.57 2.48 2.65
CA GLY A 73 -6.72 1.98 3.73
C GLY A 73 -5.96 0.68 3.40
N LYS A 74 -5.83 0.34 2.10
CA LYS A 74 -5.30 -0.93 1.57
C LYS A 74 -3.85 -0.86 1.04
N ASP A 75 -3.18 0.30 1.04
CA ASP A 75 -1.79 0.48 0.56
C ASP A 75 -0.94 1.35 1.48
N THR A 76 0.40 1.29 1.46
CA THR A 76 1.32 0.41 0.69
C THR A 76 2.08 -0.44 1.70
N GLY A 77 2.64 -1.59 1.27
CA GLY A 77 3.46 -2.50 2.07
C GLY A 77 4.38 -1.85 3.12
N ARG A 78 4.93 -0.64 2.94
CA ARG A 78 5.68 0.05 3.99
C ARG A 78 4.85 0.40 5.24
N PHE A 79 3.63 0.91 5.09
CA PHE A 79 2.77 1.28 6.21
C PHE A 79 2.10 0.06 6.84
N ARG A 80 1.69 -0.94 6.03
CA ARG A 80 1.11 -2.19 6.54
C ARG A 80 2.17 -3.03 7.26
N ILE A 81 3.34 -3.24 6.65
CA ILE A 81 4.47 -3.91 7.31
C ILE A 81 4.86 -3.14 8.55
N VAL A 82 5.03 -1.81 8.52
CA VAL A 82 5.41 -1.07 9.74
C VAL A 82 4.33 -1.12 10.82
N LYS A 83 3.03 -1.13 10.48
CA LYS A 83 1.94 -1.28 11.45
C LYS A 83 1.93 -2.68 12.06
N ASP A 84 1.90 -3.72 11.24
CA ASP A 84 1.90 -5.12 11.68
C ASP A 84 3.16 -5.44 12.50
N VAL A 85 4.32 -4.95 12.04
CA VAL A 85 5.59 -5.09 12.73
C VAL A 85 5.63 -4.29 14.03
N LYS A 86 5.02 -3.10 14.09
CA LYS A 86 4.88 -2.36 15.35
C LYS A 86 3.98 -3.13 16.33
N GLU A 87 2.86 -3.67 15.86
CA GLU A 87 1.97 -4.50 16.69
C GLU A 87 2.67 -5.77 17.16
N LEU A 88 3.47 -6.41 16.30
CA LEU A 88 4.30 -7.57 16.61
C LEU A 88 5.36 -7.24 17.67
N ILE A 89 6.09 -6.13 17.50
CA ILE A 89 7.07 -5.63 18.48
C ILE A 89 6.41 -5.38 19.85
N LEU A 90 5.25 -4.72 19.85
CA LEU A 90 4.52 -4.43 21.09
C LEU A 90 3.96 -5.71 21.74
N LYS A 91 3.55 -6.69 20.93
CA LYS A 91 3.15 -8.01 21.42
C LYS A 91 4.33 -8.72 22.08
N MET A 92 5.45 -8.89 21.39
CA MET A 92 6.65 -9.54 21.93
C MET A 92 7.16 -8.84 23.21
N HIS A 93 7.06 -7.50 23.28
CA HIS A 93 7.39 -6.77 24.50
C HIS A 93 6.42 -7.06 25.65
N ARG A 94 5.10 -7.19 25.37
CA ARG A 94 4.11 -7.61 26.38
C ARG A 94 4.34 -9.05 26.86
N ASP A 95 4.82 -9.92 25.99
CA ASP A 95 5.30 -11.28 26.34
C ASP A 95 6.60 -11.26 27.16
N GLY A 96 7.16 -10.09 27.49
CA GLY A 96 8.31 -9.93 28.37
C GLY A 96 9.66 -9.95 27.65
N LEU A 97 9.69 -9.99 26.32
CA LEU A 97 10.95 -9.96 25.57
C LEU A 97 11.59 -8.58 25.64
N SER A 98 12.90 -8.56 25.85
CA SER A 98 13.69 -7.33 25.79
C SER A 98 13.84 -6.84 24.33
N ALA A 99 14.07 -5.54 24.15
CA ALA A 99 14.27 -4.95 22.81
C ALA A 99 15.40 -5.62 21.99
N TYR A 100 16.39 -6.20 22.68
CA TYR A 100 17.44 -7.00 22.04
C TYR A 100 16.90 -8.31 21.49
N ARG A 101 16.16 -9.07 22.29
CA ARG A 101 15.56 -10.34 21.86
C ARG A 101 14.52 -10.15 20.77
N ILE A 102 13.74 -9.09 20.84
CA ILE A 102 12.78 -8.71 19.78
C ILE A 102 13.51 -8.44 18.47
N ALA A 103 14.62 -7.70 18.47
CA ALA A 103 15.39 -7.43 17.24
C ALA A 103 15.91 -8.73 16.60
N GLN A 104 16.50 -9.63 17.39
CA GLN A 104 16.95 -10.93 16.89
C GLN A 104 15.79 -11.76 16.31
N GLU A 105 14.62 -11.70 16.93
CA GLU A 105 13.48 -12.49 16.48
C GLU A 105 12.87 -11.96 15.18
N LEU A 106 12.85 -10.64 14.99
CA LEU A 106 12.43 -10.04 13.73
C LEU A 106 13.41 -10.38 12.60
N GLU A 107 14.71 -10.41 12.88
CA GLU A 107 15.74 -10.88 11.94
C GLU A 107 15.54 -12.36 11.58
N ASN A 108 15.33 -13.24 12.57
CA ASN A 108 15.07 -14.66 12.36
C ASN A 108 13.81 -14.91 11.51
N GLN A 109 12.77 -14.11 11.71
CA GLN A 109 11.51 -14.20 10.96
C GLN A 109 11.58 -13.50 9.59
N ASN A 110 12.74 -12.98 9.16
CA ASN A 110 12.92 -12.22 7.93
C ASN A 110 11.96 -11.02 7.79
N VAL A 111 11.61 -10.40 8.92
CA VAL A 111 10.69 -9.27 8.97
C VAL A 111 11.45 -8.00 8.56
N PRO A 112 11.12 -7.34 7.44
CA PRO A 112 11.84 -6.17 7.00
C PRO A 112 11.50 -4.95 7.84
N ASN A 113 12.51 -4.14 8.13
CA ASN A 113 12.38 -2.86 8.82
C ASN A 113 11.76 -1.79 7.89
N SER A 114 11.56 -0.57 8.42
CA SER A 114 10.98 0.54 7.65
C SER A 114 11.81 0.98 6.44
N ARG A 115 13.08 0.55 6.32
CA ARG A 115 13.94 0.77 5.16
C ARG A 115 13.91 -0.39 4.16
N GLY A 116 13.21 -1.48 4.48
CA GLY A 116 13.16 -2.69 3.66
C GLY A 116 14.31 -3.67 3.91
N GLU A 117 15.10 -3.45 4.96
CA GLU A 117 16.21 -4.33 5.34
C GLU A 117 15.74 -5.28 6.44
N VAL A 118 16.16 -6.56 6.41
CA VAL A 118 15.84 -7.51 7.48
C VAL A 118 16.57 -7.22 8.80
N LYS A 119 17.57 -6.32 8.78
CA LYS A 119 18.40 -5.98 9.94
C LYS A 119 17.66 -5.09 10.93
N TRP A 120 17.60 -5.52 12.20
CA TRP A 120 16.99 -4.78 13.29
C TRP A 120 18.00 -4.30 14.32
N TYR A 121 17.85 -3.05 14.77
CA TYR A 121 18.67 -2.49 15.84
C TYR A 121 17.86 -2.46 17.14
N PRO A 122 18.37 -2.99 18.27
CA PRO A 122 17.68 -2.97 19.56
C PRO A 122 17.23 -1.57 20.01
N ARG A 123 18.04 -0.55 19.69
CA ARG A 123 17.72 0.87 19.96
C ARG A 123 16.49 1.36 19.19
N THR A 124 16.29 0.89 17.97
CA THR A 124 15.12 1.21 17.14
C THR A 124 13.88 0.55 17.72
N VAL A 125 13.98 -0.74 18.09
CA VAL A 125 12.90 -1.46 18.76
C VAL A 125 12.50 -0.77 20.06
N GLY A 126 13.46 -0.39 20.91
CA GLY A 126 13.20 0.31 22.16
C GLY A 126 12.45 1.64 21.98
N ARG A 127 12.77 2.42 20.93
CA ARG A 127 12.02 3.65 20.59
C ARG A 127 10.59 3.35 20.17
N ILE A 128 10.37 2.28 19.39
CA ILE A 128 9.03 1.87 18.94
C ILE A 128 8.18 1.43 20.12
N VAL A 129 8.74 0.62 21.02
CA VAL A 129 8.07 0.19 22.26
C VAL A 129 7.70 1.41 23.10
N LYS A 130 8.68 2.29 23.39
CA LYS A 130 8.46 3.48 24.22
C LYS A 130 7.35 4.37 23.65
N GLY A 131 7.47 4.77 22.37
CA GLY A 131 6.47 5.61 21.72
C GLY A 131 5.12 4.93 21.52
N GLY A 132 5.06 3.59 21.45
CA GLY A 132 3.82 2.83 21.44
C GLY A 132 3.12 2.79 22.80
N THR A 133 3.88 2.65 23.89
CA THR A 133 3.33 2.66 25.26
C THR A 133 2.90 4.04 25.74
N GLU A 134 3.54 5.10 25.24
CA GLU A 134 3.20 6.49 25.57
C GLU A 134 1.91 6.95 24.85
N SER A 135 1.64 6.48 23.63
CA SER A 135 0.39 6.81 22.90
C SER A 135 -0.88 6.15 23.44
N VAL A 136 -0.79 5.11 24.29
CA VAL A 136 -1.97 4.43 24.88
C VAL A 136 -2.42 5.09 26.18
N ARG A 137 -1.62 6.00 26.76
CA ARG A 137 -1.86 6.61 28.08
C ARG A 137 -2.58 7.97 28.04
N HIS A 138 -3.20 8.36 26.93
CA HIS A 138 -3.92 9.62 26.78
C HIS A 138 -5.38 9.42 26.45
#